data_AF-A0A5J5ID49-F1
#
_entry.id   AF-A0A5J5ID49-F1
#
_cell.length_a   1.000
_cell.length_b   1.000
_cell.length_c   1.000
_cell.angle_alpha   90.00
_cell.angle_beta   90.00
_cell.angle_gamma   90.00
#
_symmetry.space_group_name_H-M   'P 1'
#
loop_
_entity.id
_entity.type
_entity.pdbx_description
1 polymer ?
#
loop_
_entity_poly.entity_id
_entity_poly.type
_entity_poly.pdbx_seq_one_letter_code
_entity_poly.pdbx_strand_id
1 'polypeptide(L)'
;MKKKPLSKVIPLHEGHFSKPVKRPLSKLMIASLVSACKKQLNGIPFGQSDIDGSFSPLVSRGLIKYKNDNEINGNIQPTWFVTEEAFEILDSLGIKIE
;
A
#
# COMPACT_ATOMS: atom_id res chain seq x y z
N MET A 1 -29.58 -51.89 18.14
CA MET A 1 -29.53 -50.46 18.54
C MET A 1 -28.37 -49.78 17.84
N LYS A 2 -28.60 -48.57 17.32
CA LYS A 2 -27.83 -47.91 16.25
C LYS A 2 -26.48 -47.38 16.75
N LYS A 3 -25.41 -47.68 16.00
CA LYS A 3 -24.04 -47.17 16.21
C LYS A 3 -23.99 -45.69 15.81
N LYS A 4 -23.52 -44.81 16.71
CA LYS A 4 -23.15 -43.42 16.37
C LYS A 4 -21.76 -43.43 15.72
N PRO A 5 -21.55 -42.79 14.55
CA PRO A 5 -20.22 -42.71 13.97
C PRO A 5 -19.38 -41.65 14.71
N LEU A 6 -18.16 -42.04 15.08
CA LEU A 6 -17.09 -41.17 15.54
C LEU A 6 -16.87 -40.06 14.50
N SER A 7 -17.04 -38.80 14.90
CA SER A 7 -16.66 -37.63 14.12
C SER A 7 -15.15 -37.67 13.86
N LYS A 8 -14.76 -37.96 12.62
CA LYS A 8 -13.39 -37.76 12.14
C LYS A 8 -13.10 -36.26 12.22
N VAL A 9 -12.30 -35.87 13.20
CA VAL A 9 -11.59 -34.58 13.16
C VAL A 9 -10.62 -34.69 11.99
N ILE A 10 -10.91 -34.00 10.90
CA ILE A 10 -9.99 -33.87 9.77
C ILE A 10 -8.93 -32.87 10.23
N PRO A 11 -7.65 -33.26 10.39
CA PRO A 11 -6.61 -32.27 10.60
C PRO A 11 -6.53 -31.43 9.32
N LEU A 12 -6.90 -30.14 9.42
CA LEU A 12 -6.58 -29.18 8.38
C LEU A 12 -5.05 -29.15 8.31
N HIS A 13 -4.48 -29.68 7.21
CA HIS A 13 -3.07 -29.51 6.94
C HIS A 13 -2.78 -28.02 6.92
N GLU A 14 -1.91 -27.56 7.82
CA GLU A 14 -1.35 -26.21 7.85
C GLU A 14 -0.54 -25.98 6.57
N GLY A 15 -1.25 -25.66 5.50
CA GLY A 15 -0.67 -25.44 4.19
C GLY A 15 -1.37 -24.25 3.56
N HIS A 16 -0.57 -23.22 3.26
CA HIS A 16 -0.90 -22.11 2.36
C HIS A 16 -1.80 -21.01 2.95
N PHE A 17 -1.38 -20.36 4.03
CA PHE A 17 -1.49 -18.90 4.04
C PHE A 17 -0.54 -18.38 2.95
N SER A 18 -1.01 -18.42 1.69
CA SER A 18 -0.36 -17.73 0.60
C SER A 18 -0.22 -16.28 1.04
N LYS A 19 1.01 -15.85 1.38
CA LYS A 19 1.31 -14.43 1.51
C LYS A 19 0.70 -13.77 0.27
N PRO A 20 -0.13 -12.72 0.41
CA PRO A 20 -0.70 -12.07 -0.76
C PRO A 20 0.46 -11.73 -1.68
N VAL A 21 0.52 -12.41 -2.83
CA VAL A 21 1.59 -12.20 -3.81
C VAL A 21 1.42 -10.76 -4.25
N LYS A 22 2.22 -9.85 -3.69
CA LYS A 22 2.24 -8.46 -4.09
C LYS A 22 2.66 -8.46 -5.55
N ARG A 23 1.67 -8.35 -6.44
CA ARG A 23 1.91 -8.29 -7.88
C ARG A 23 2.89 -7.14 -8.12
N PRO A 24 3.81 -7.24 -9.10
CA PRO A 24 4.66 -6.11 -9.45
C PRO A 24 3.81 -4.88 -9.78
N LEU A 25 4.38 -3.69 -9.55
CA LEU A 25 3.74 -2.43 -9.96
C LEU A 25 3.75 -2.34 -11.49
N SER A 26 2.65 -1.87 -12.07
CA SER A 26 2.65 -1.57 -13.50
C SER A 26 3.50 -0.32 -13.77
N LYS A 27 3.97 -0.13 -15.01
CA LYS A 27 4.71 1.08 -15.41
C LYS A 27 3.96 2.37 -15.07
N LEU A 28 2.63 2.35 -15.25
CA LEU A 28 1.78 3.49 -14.91
C LEU A 28 1.78 3.75 -13.40
N MET A 29 1.65 2.70 -12.58
CA MET A 29 1.71 2.86 -11.11
C MET A 29 3.06 3.37 -10.65
N ILE A 30 4.16 2.92 -11.25
CA ILE A 30 5.50 3.42 -10.96
C ILE A 30 5.58 4.92 -11.27
N ALA A 31 5.11 5.34 -12.45
CA ALA A 31 5.09 6.76 -12.83
C ALA A 31 4.23 7.61 -11.87
N SER A 32 3.04 7.11 -11.49
CA SER A 32 2.19 7.76 -10.49
C SER A 32 2.87 7.83 -9.12
N LEU A 33 3.60 6.79 -8.72
CA LEU A 33 4.28 6.75 -7.43
C LEU A 33 5.45 7.74 -7.38
N VAL A 34 6.23 7.82 -8.45
CA VAL A 34 7.29 8.84 -8.60
C VAL A 34 6.69 10.25 -8.53
N SER A 35 5.54 10.49 -9.17
CA SER A 35 4.85 11.78 -9.10
C SER A 35 4.36 12.10 -7.67
N ALA A 36 3.82 11.12 -6.95
CA ALA A 36 3.42 11.26 -5.56
C ALA A 36 4.60 11.59 -4.65
N CYS A 37 5.72 10.87 -4.79
CA CYS A 37 6.94 11.14 -4.04
C CYS A 37 7.46 12.56 -4.29
N LYS A 38 7.52 13.00 -5.55
CA LYS A 38 7.93 14.37 -5.90
C LYS A 38 7.02 15.42 -5.27
N LYS A 39 5.69 15.21 -5.30
CA LYS A 39 4.75 16.11 -4.62
C LYS A 39 5.05 16.20 -3.13
N GLN A 40 5.25 15.06 -2.46
CA GLN A 40 5.57 15.01 -1.03
C GLN A 40 6.88 15.71 -0.69
N LEU A 41 7.95 15.48 -1.46
CA LEU A 41 9.25 16.13 -1.26
C LEU A 41 9.18 17.66 -1.43
N ASN A 42 8.30 18.14 -2.31
CA ASN A 42 8.02 19.56 -2.48
C ASN A 42 7.03 20.13 -1.45
N GLY A 43 6.60 19.34 -0.46
CA GLY A 43 5.62 19.76 0.54
C GLY A 43 4.21 20.00 0.00
N ILE A 44 3.90 19.46 -1.19
CA ILE A 44 2.59 19.61 -1.85
C ILE A 44 1.67 18.49 -1.34
N PRO A 45 0.57 18.81 -0.64
CA PRO A 45 -0.37 17.80 -0.17
C PRO A 45 -1.13 17.16 -1.35
N PHE A 46 -1.55 15.91 -1.20
CA PHE A 46 -2.33 15.23 -2.23
C PHE A 46 -3.79 15.66 -2.14
N GLY A 47 -4.36 16.10 -3.26
CA GLY A 47 -5.75 16.47 -3.34
C GLY A 47 -6.66 15.25 -3.55
N GLN A 48 -7.96 15.43 -3.33
CA GLN A 48 -8.97 14.39 -3.59
C GLN A 48 -8.89 13.87 -5.04
N SER A 49 -8.68 14.76 -6.02
CA SER A 49 -8.51 14.39 -7.44
C SER A 49 -7.27 13.52 -7.70
N ASP A 50 -6.21 13.67 -6.91
CA ASP A 50 -5.03 12.80 -7.03
C ASP A 50 -5.37 11.38 -6.55
N ILE A 51 -6.06 11.29 -5.42
CA ILE A 51 -6.49 10.05 -4.77
C ILE A 51 -7.50 9.28 -5.61
N ASP A 52 -8.54 9.94 -6.11
CA ASP A 52 -9.57 9.30 -6.91
C ASP A 52 -9.09 8.92 -8.32
N GLY A 53 -8.05 9.61 -8.81
CA GLY A 53 -7.44 9.34 -10.11
C GLY A 53 -6.22 8.42 -10.01
N SER A 54 -5.06 8.98 -10.31
CA SER A 54 -3.81 8.25 -10.52
C SER A 54 -3.28 7.53 -9.28
N PHE A 55 -3.67 7.96 -8.06
CA PHE A 55 -3.15 7.40 -6.82
C PHE A 55 -4.04 6.31 -6.21
N SER A 56 -5.29 6.14 -6.66
CA SER A 56 -6.20 5.09 -6.18
C SER A 56 -5.57 3.68 -6.17
N PRO A 57 -4.85 3.25 -7.22
CA PRO A 57 -4.15 1.97 -7.22
C PRO A 57 -3.00 1.88 -6.19
N LEU A 58 -2.36 3.00 -5.87
CA LEU A 58 -1.27 3.09 -4.89
C LEU A 58 -1.81 3.05 -3.47
N VAL A 59 -2.92 3.76 -3.22
CA VAL A 59 -3.68 3.71 -1.96
C VAL A 59 -4.17 2.30 -1.68
N SER A 60 -4.75 1.63 -2.68
CA SER A 60 -5.21 0.25 -2.57
C SER A 60 -4.09 -0.75 -2.22
N ARG A 61 -2.84 -0.41 -2.56
CA ARG A 61 -1.65 -1.21 -2.22
C ARG A 61 -0.97 -0.77 -0.93
N GLY A 62 -1.50 0.25 -0.25
CA GLY A 62 -0.92 0.79 0.98
C GLY A 62 0.37 1.59 0.78
N LEU A 63 0.70 1.95 -0.46
CA LEU A 63 1.88 2.77 -0.81
C LEU A 63 1.64 4.26 -0.56
N ILE A 64 0.37 4.65 -0.54
CA ILE A 64 -0.10 5.96 -0.09
C ILE A 64 -1.13 5.71 1.00
N LYS A 65 -1.00 6.42 2.13
CA LYS A 65 -1.89 6.27 3.28
C LYS A 65 -2.39 7.63 3.74
N TYR A 66 -3.53 7.63 4.40
CA TYR A 66 -4.06 8.80 5.08
C TYR A 66 -3.59 8.80 6.53
N LYS A 67 -3.09 9.95 7.01
CA LYS A 67 -2.68 10.15 8.40
C LYS A 67 -3.31 11.42 8.93
N ASN A 68 -3.92 11.36 10.11
CA ASN A 68 -4.65 12.48 10.70
C ASN A 68 -3.71 13.53 11.33
N ASP A 69 -2.50 13.11 11.67
CA ASP A 69 -1.49 13.85 12.43
C ASP A 69 -0.18 13.98 11.63
N ASN A 70 -0.25 14.43 10.38
CA ASN A 70 0.98 14.64 9.61
C ASN A 70 1.43 16.08 9.71
N GLU A 71 2.70 16.27 10.02
CA GLU A 71 3.31 17.60 10.07
C GLU A 71 3.71 18.02 8.66
N ILE A 72 3.01 19.03 8.12
CA ILE A 72 3.37 19.68 6.87
C ILE A 72 3.71 21.12 7.20
N ASN A 73 4.96 21.53 6.94
CA ASN A 73 5.43 22.90 7.16
C ASN A 73 5.18 23.41 8.60
N GLY A 74 5.37 22.53 9.60
CA GLY A 74 5.17 22.85 11.02
C GLY A 74 3.71 22.88 11.48
N ASN A 75 2.74 22.50 10.64
CA ASN A 75 1.33 22.38 11.01
C ASN A 75 0.88 20.92 10.97
N ILE A 76 0.25 20.46 12.05
CA ILE A 76 -0.33 19.12 12.12
C ILE A 76 -1.69 19.16 11.44
N GLN A 77 -1.78 18.52 10.29
CA GLN A 77 -3.03 18.43 9.54
C GLN A 77 -3.23 17.03 8.98
N PRO A 78 -4.49 16.61 8.84
CA PRO A 78 -4.79 15.34 8.21
C PRO A 78 -4.45 15.41 6.72
N THR A 79 -3.65 14.47 6.24
CA THR A 79 -3.20 14.44 4.85
C THR A 79 -2.90 13.02 4.39
N TRP A 80 -2.92 12.83 3.07
CA TRP A 80 -2.33 11.66 2.43
C TRP A 80 -0.82 11.82 2.31
N PHE A 81 -0.09 10.71 2.41
CA PHE A 81 1.37 10.65 2.31
C PHE A 81 1.83 9.34 1.68
N VAL A 82 2.97 9.40 1.00
CA VAL A 82 3.73 8.24 0.52
C VAL A 82 4.42 7.58 1.71
N THR A 83 4.22 6.27 1.85
CA THR A 83 4.84 5.46 2.91
C THR A 83 6.30 5.13 2.62
N GLU A 84 7.08 4.79 3.65
CA GLU A 84 8.46 4.32 3.49
C GLU A 84 8.58 3.12 2.53
N GLU A 85 7.65 2.16 2.60
CA GLU A 85 7.60 1.00 1.69
C GLU A 85 7.61 1.40 0.21
N ALA A 86 6.95 2.51 -0.12
CA ALA A 86 6.92 2.99 -1.50
C ALA A 86 8.28 3.54 -1.97
N PHE A 87 9.03 4.17 -1.07
CA PHE A 87 10.40 4.61 -1.35
C PHE A 87 11.32 3.41 -1.52
N GLU A 88 11.21 2.38 -0.66
CA GLU A 88 11.97 1.13 -0.79
C GLU A 88 11.69 0.42 -2.12
N ILE A 89 10.43 0.40 -2.56
CA ILE A 89 10.07 -0.19 -3.86
C ILE A 89 10.73 0.58 -5.00
N LEU A 90 10.71 1.91 -4.98
CA LEU A 90 11.35 2.71 -6.03
C LEU A 90 12.87 2.55 -6.05
N ASP A 91 13.50 2.49 -4.87
CA ASP A 91 14.93 2.21 -4.74
C ASP A 91 15.29 0.82 -5.29
N SER A 92 14.48 -0.21 -4.97
CA SER A 92 14.66 -1.57 -5.50
C SER A 92 14.53 -1.67 -7.02
N LEU A 93 13.83 -0.70 -7.64
CA LEU A 93 13.68 -0.57 -9.09
C LEU A 93 14.79 0.28 -9.72
N GLY A 94 15.73 0.80 -8.92
CA GLY A 94 16.82 1.68 -9.35
C GLY A 94 16.34 3.11 -9.68
N ILE A 95 15.18 3.52 -9.18
CA ILE A 95 14.59 4.83 -9.43
C ILE A 95 14.92 5.75 -8.25
N LYS A 96 15.90 6.64 -8.44
CA LYS A 96 16.21 7.69 -7.47
C LYS A 96 15.26 8.87 -7.65
N ILE A 97 14.71 9.35 -6.54
CA ILE A 97 13.85 10.52 -6.50
C ILE A 97 14.66 11.63 -5.83
N GLU A 98 15.18 12.52 -6.67
CA GLU A 98 15.85 13.77 -6.27
C GLU A 98 14.86 14.94 -6.25
#